data_AF-D1CTV0-F1
#
_entry.id   AF-D1CTV0-F1
#
_cell.length_a   1.000
_cell.length_b   1.000
_cell.length_c   1.000
_cell.angle_alpha   90.00
_cell.angle_beta   90.00
_cell.angle_gamma   90.00
#
_symmetry.space_group_name_H-M   'P 1'
#
loop_
_entity.id
_entity.type
_entity.pdbx_description
1 polymer ?
#
loop_
_entity_poly.entity_id
_entity_poly.type
_entity_poly.pdbx_seq_one_letter_code
_entity_poly.pdbx_strand_id
1 'polypeptide(L)'
;MSNSARQLGENMMKSSGRPLAAALASFSTFATTFAFAETLTIGSSVTPSALDPQLSLLPSDVGYYRHIFDPLFKVDTQLQLQPGLATEAKALDDTTWEIK
;
A
#
# COMPACT_ATOMS: atom_id res chain seq x y z
N MET A 1 40.13 47.95 39.46
CA MET A 1 39.72 46.74 40.20
C MET A 1 38.20 46.79 40.30
N SER A 2 37.38 45.80 40.00
CA SER A 2 37.56 44.42 39.58
C SER A 2 36.15 43.94 39.23
N ASN A 3 35.73 43.97 37.96
CA ASN A 3 34.44 43.37 37.58
C ASN A 3 34.47 42.63 36.24
N SER A 4 35.40 42.93 35.33
CA SER A 4 35.59 42.11 34.11
C SER A 4 36.24 40.74 34.34
N ALA A 5 36.81 40.48 35.52
CA ALA A 5 37.42 39.19 35.84
C ALA A 5 36.44 38.20 36.53
N ARG A 6 35.27 38.65 36.99
CA ARG A 6 34.27 37.76 37.63
C ARG A 6 33.32 37.12 36.62
N GLN A 7 33.26 37.65 35.40
CA GLN A 7 32.34 37.16 34.37
C GLN A 7 32.94 36.04 33.49
N LEU A 8 34.20 35.65 33.74
CA LEU A 8 34.88 34.57 33.03
C LEU A 8 34.72 33.20 33.72
N GLY A 9 34.14 33.13 34.92
CA GLY A 9 34.05 31.90 35.72
C GLY A 9 32.72 31.14 35.69
N GLU A 10 31.60 31.76 35.29
CA GLU A 10 30.26 31.20 35.55
C GLU A 10 29.54 30.61 34.33
N ASN A 11 30.05 30.81 33.10
CA ASN A 11 29.34 30.38 31.89
C ASN A 11 29.84 29.06 31.27
N MET A 12 30.73 28.31 31.93
CA MET A 12 31.33 27.10 31.34
C MET A 12 30.79 25.77 31.88
N MET A 13 29.63 25.72 32.54
CA MET A 13 29.02 24.44 32.88
C MET A 13 27.51 24.44 32.75
N LYS A 14 27.04 24.22 31.53
CA LYS A 14 25.79 23.49 31.25
C LYS A 14 25.85 22.95 29.82
N SER A 15 26.69 21.92 29.63
CA SER A 15 26.58 21.07 28.44
C SER A 15 25.21 20.40 28.49
N SER A 16 24.34 20.81 27.57
CA SER A 16 23.02 20.25 27.31
C SER A 16 23.13 18.81 26.80
N GLY A 17 23.54 17.90 27.67
CA GLY A 17 23.59 16.47 27.39
C GLY A 17 22.19 15.90 27.46
N ARG A 18 21.38 16.07 26.40
CA ARG A 18 20.11 15.33 26.24
C ARG A 18 19.44 15.36 24.85
N PRO A 19 20.12 15.14 23.70
CA PRO A 19 19.40 14.81 22.46
C PRO A 19 19.34 13.31 22.14
N LEU A 20 19.85 12.40 22.98
CA LEU A 20 19.80 10.95 22.66
C LEU A 20 18.48 10.26 23.06
N ALA A 21 17.77 10.77 24.08
CA ALA A 21 16.51 10.18 24.53
C ALA A 21 15.32 10.50 23.61
N ALA A 22 15.38 11.63 22.89
CA ALA A 22 14.32 12.03 21.96
C ALA A 22 14.34 11.24 20.65
N ALA A 23 15.51 10.75 20.22
CA ALA A 23 15.65 9.98 18.98
C ALA A 23 15.08 8.55 19.07
N LEU A 24 15.03 7.97 20.27
CA LEU A 24 14.43 6.64 20.50
C LEU A 24 12.90 6.69 20.62
N ALA A 25 12.33 7.83 21.04
CA ALA A 25 10.88 8.01 21.13
C ALA A 25 10.21 8.17 19.75
N SER A 26 10.93 8.68 18.75
CA SER A 26 10.42 8.85 17.38
C SER A 26 10.36 7.56 16.56
N PHE A 27 11.00 6.47 17.01
CA PHE A 27 10.95 5.18 16.33
C PHE A 27 9.71 4.35 16.71
N SER A 28 9.06 4.69 17.84
CA SER A 28 7.89 3.97 18.35
C SER A 28 6.60 4.24 17.56
N THR A 29 6.51 5.33 16.80
CA THR A 29 5.28 5.70 16.08
C THR A 29 5.10 4.95 14.76
N PHE A 30 6.09 4.16 14.34
CA PHE A 30 6.00 3.29 13.17
C PHE A 30 5.56 1.86 13.52
N ALA A 31 5.24 1.58 14.79
CA ALA A 31 4.68 0.31 15.23
C ALA A 31 3.23 0.18 14.75
N THR A 32 3.09 -0.11 13.47
CA THR A 32 2.21 -1.14 12.93
C THR A 32 0.76 -1.07 13.41
N THR A 33 -0.06 -0.28 12.72
CA THR A 33 -1.45 -0.70 12.49
C THR A 33 -1.39 -2.02 11.73
N PHE A 34 -1.42 -3.13 12.46
CA PHE A 34 -1.80 -4.40 11.88
C PHE A 34 -3.27 -4.27 11.50
N ALA A 35 -3.54 -4.14 10.20
CA ALA A 35 -4.88 -4.34 9.68
C ALA A 35 -5.28 -5.79 10.01
N PHE A 36 -6.12 -5.96 11.02
CA PHE A 36 -6.80 -7.23 11.24
C PHE A 36 -7.72 -7.47 10.04
N ALA A 37 -7.91 -8.74 9.64
CA ALA A 37 -8.82 -9.07 8.57
C ALA A 37 -10.22 -8.53 8.91
N GLU A 38 -10.68 -7.52 8.17
CA GLU A 38 -12.00 -6.93 8.36
C GLU A 38 -13.02 -7.65 7.49
N THR A 39 -14.19 -7.93 8.08
CA THR A 39 -15.32 -8.42 7.31
C THR A 39 -16.02 -7.24 6.65
N LEU A 40 -15.95 -7.16 5.32
CA LEU A 40 -16.71 -6.21 4.53
C LEU A 40 -18.04 -6.85 4.10
N THR A 41 -19.15 -6.29 4.57
CA THR A 41 -20.50 -6.69 4.12
C THR A 41 -20.96 -5.77 2.99
N ILE A 42 -21.27 -6.34 1.83
CA ILE A 42 -21.73 -5.62 0.65
C ILE A 42 -23.19 -6.01 0.36
N GLY A 43 -24.10 -5.03 0.34
CA GLY A 43 -25.46 -5.23 -0.13
C GLY A 43 -25.50 -5.18 -1.66
N SER A 44 -25.97 -6.25 -2.31
CA SER A 44 -26.12 -6.32 -3.77
C SER A 44 -27.60 -6.51 -4.14
N SER A 45 -28.09 -5.72 -5.10
CA SER A 45 -29.44 -5.84 -5.65
C SER A 45 -29.53 -6.84 -6.81
N VAL A 46 -28.39 -7.35 -7.27
CA VAL A 46 -28.28 -8.26 -8.41
C VAL A 46 -27.72 -9.60 -7.95
N THR A 47 -28.43 -10.68 -8.30
CA THR A 47 -27.96 -12.05 -8.09
C THR A 47 -27.25 -12.54 -9.35
N PRO A 48 -26.03 -13.11 -9.25
CA PRO A 48 -25.35 -13.62 -10.42
C PRO A 48 -26.10 -14.84 -10.97
N SER A 49 -26.20 -14.94 -12.29
CA SER A 49 -26.88 -16.07 -12.94
C SER A 49 -26.04 -17.35 -12.96
N ALA A 50 -24.71 -17.19 -12.98
CA ALA A 50 -23.74 -18.28 -12.85
C ALA A 50 -22.47 -17.77 -12.14
N LEU A 51 -21.81 -18.65 -11.38
CA LEU A 51 -20.49 -18.39 -10.77
C LEU A 51 -19.32 -19.01 -11.54
N ASP A 52 -19.61 -19.77 -12.61
CA ASP A 52 -18.59 -20.27 -13.52
C ASP A 52 -18.31 -19.20 -14.60
N PRO A 53 -17.09 -18.63 -14.66
CA PRO A 53 -16.75 -17.57 -15.61
C PRO A 53 -16.84 -18.02 -17.08
N GLN A 54 -16.95 -19.32 -17.36
CA GLN A 54 -17.14 -19.85 -18.71
C GLN A 54 -18.60 -19.83 -19.17
N LEU A 55 -19.57 -19.66 -18.27
CA LEU A 55 -21.00 -19.81 -18.58
C LEU A 55 -21.74 -18.48 -18.81
N SER A 56 -21.23 -17.35 -18.29
CA SER A 56 -21.87 -16.04 -18.43
C SER A 56 -20.83 -14.92 -18.42
N LEU A 57 -21.15 -13.81 -19.10
CA LEU A 57 -20.38 -12.56 -19.09
C LEU A 57 -21.29 -11.34 -18.89
N LEU A 58 -22.50 -11.55 -18.33
CA LEU A 58 -23.40 -10.44 -17.99
C LEU A 58 -22.71 -9.51 -16.98
N PRO A 59 -22.94 -8.18 -17.04
CA PRO A 59 -22.32 -7.24 -16.11
C PRO A 59 -22.58 -7.56 -14.63
N SER A 60 -23.76 -8.12 -14.31
CA SER A 60 -24.10 -8.60 -12.96
C SER A 60 -23.14 -9.68 -12.49
N ASP A 61 -22.78 -10.61 -13.36
CA ASP A 61 -22.00 -11.79 -13.02
C ASP A 61 -20.50 -11.44 -12.98
N VAL A 62 -20.05 -10.60 -13.93
CA VAL A 62 -18.67 -10.06 -13.96
C VAL A 62 -18.33 -9.29 -12.69
N GLY A 63 -19.30 -8.59 -12.10
CA GLY A 63 -19.13 -7.93 -10.80
C GLY A 63 -18.69 -8.91 -9.70
N TYR A 64 -19.30 -10.09 -9.65
CA TYR A 64 -18.91 -11.15 -8.71
C TYR A 64 -17.61 -11.86 -9.11
N TYR A 65 -17.39 -12.11 -10.40
CA TYR A 65 -16.16 -12.77 -10.87
C TYR A 65 -14.89 -12.03 -10.45
N ARG A 66 -14.91 -10.70 -10.48
CA ARG A 66 -13.78 -9.86 -10.05
C ARG A 66 -13.39 -10.01 -8.57
N HIS A 67 -14.25 -10.62 -7.75
CA HIS A 67 -13.94 -10.92 -6.35
C HIS A 67 -13.43 -12.35 -6.13
N ILE A 68 -13.53 -13.23 -7.13
CA ILE A 68 -13.24 -14.66 -7.01
C ILE A 68 -12.06 -15.07 -7.92
N PHE A 69 -11.97 -14.47 -9.11
CA PHE A 69 -11.02 -14.83 -10.15
C PHE A 69 -10.22 -13.60 -10.59
N ASP A 70 -8.90 -13.78 -10.72
CA ASP A 70 -8.02 -12.78 -11.32
C ASP A 70 -7.72 -13.14 -12.79
N PRO A 71 -7.88 -12.20 -13.74
CA PRO A 71 -7.43 -12.38 -15.11
C PRO A 71 -5.91 -12.22 -15.23
N LEU A 72 -5.33 -12.59 -16.37
CA LEU A 72 -3.92 -12.29 -16.67
C LEU A 72 -3.63 -10.78 -16.59
N PHE A 73 -4.52 -9.99 -17.19
CA PHE A 73 -4.48 -8.53 -17.14
C PHE A 73 -5.89 -8.00 -16.87
N LYS A 74 -5.99 -6.88 -16.16
CA LYS A 74 -7.27 -6.22 -15.84
C LYS A 74 -7.33 -4.83 -16.44
N VAL A 75 -8.53 -4.26 -16.53
CA VAL A 75 -8.74 -2.90 -17.02
C VAL A 75 -9.19 -2.03 -15.85
N ASP A 76 -8.51 -0.91 -15.64
CA ASP A 76 -8.85 0.01 -14.56
C ASP A 76 -10.01 0.97 -14.92
N THR A 77 -10.30 1.89 -14.02
CA THR A 77 -11.38 2.87 -14.20
C THR A 77 -11.07 3.94 -15.26
N GLN A 78 -9.81 4.06 -15.68
CA GLN A 78 -9.35 4.91 -16.79
C GLN A 78 -9.23 4.12 -18.09
N LEU A 79 -9.75 2.88 -18.13
CA LEU A 79 -9.67 1.97 -19.26
C LEU A 79 -8.22 1.62 -19.66
N GLN A 80 -7.29 1.70 -18.72
CA GLN A 80 -5.91 1.28 -18.94
C GLN A 80 -5.72 -0.17 -18.55
N LEU A 81 -4.91 -0.88 -19.34
CA LEU A 81 -4.52 -2.25 -19.03
C LEU A 81 -3.55 -2.24 -17.84
N GLN A 82 -3.89 -2.98 -16.82
CA GLN A 82 -3.12 -3.13 -15.58
C GLN A 82 -2.70 -4.60 -15.41
N PRO A 83 -1.54 -4.84 -14.78
CA PRO A 83 -1.14 -6.19 -14.35
C PRO A 83 -2.22 -6.89 -13.51
N GLY A 84 -2.43 -8.17 -13.80
CA GLY A 84 -3.26 -9.10 -13.04
C GLY A 84 -2.40 -10.24 -12.51
N LEU A 85 -2.76 -11.49 -12.84
CA LEU A 85 -1.89 -12.64 -12.60
C LEU A 85 -0.58 -12.56 -13.39
N ALA A 86 -0.63 -11.92 -14.56
CA ALA A 86 0.55 -11.61 -15.36
C ALA A 86 1.00 -10.17 -15.13
N THR A 87 2.31 -10.00 -15.11
CA THR A 87 3.03 -8.73 -14.95
C THR A 87 3.65 -8.27 -16.27
N GLU A 88 3.92 -9.17 -17.20
CA GLU A 88 4.50 -8.86 -18.51
C GLU A 88 3.84 -9.71 -19.61
N ALA A 89 3.61 -9.10 -20.77
CA ALA A 89 3.29 -9.79 -22.01
C ALA A 89 4.24 -9.31 -23.11
N LYS A 90 4.86 -10.26 -23.81
CA LYS A 90 5.74 -9.99 -24.94
C LYS A 90 5.29 -10.80 -26.15
N ALA A 91 4.96 -10.11 -27.24
CA ALA A 91 4.78 -10.77 -28.54
C ALA A 91 6.14 -11.27 -29.05
N LEU A 92 6.24 -12.57 -29.34
CA LEU A 92 7.44 -13.17 -29.94
C LEU A 92 7.35 -13.15 -31.47
N ASP A 93 6.13 -13.32 -32.00
CA ASP A 93 5.77 -13.24 -33.41
C ASP A 93 4.26 -12.91 -33.55
N ASP A 94 3.71 -12.98 -34.76
CA ASP A 94 2.31 -12.62 -35.07
C ASP A 94 1.26 -13.48 -34.35
N THR A 95 1.63 -14.67 -33.87
CA THR A 95 0.73 -15.66 -33.27
C THR A 95 1.15 -16.16 -31.89
N THR A 96 2.34 -15.77 -31.42
CA THR A 96 2.93 -16.30 -30.19
C THR A 96 3.19 -15.19 -29.17
N TRP A 97 2.74 -15.41 -27.94
CA TRP A 97 2.94 -14.51 -26.81
C TRP A 97 3.62 -15.24 -25.65
N GLU A 98 4.63 -14.60 -25.07
CA GLU A 98 5.20 -14.97 -23.78
C GLU A 98 4.52 -14.15 -22.68
N ILE A 99 3.93 -14.84 -21.69
CA ILE A 99 3.22 -14.24 -20.55
C ILE A 99 3.96 -14.62 -19.28
N LYS A 100 4.24 -13.64 -18.42
CA LYS A 100 4.89 -13.83 -17.12
C LYS A 100 4.06 -13.24 -16.01
#